data_AF-A0A1H3DAV0-F1
#
_entry.id   AF-A0A1H3DAV0-F1
#
_cell.length_a   1.000
_cell.length_b   1.000
_cell.length_c   1.000
_cell.angle_alpha   90.00
_cell.angle_beta   90.00
_cell.angle_gamma   90.00
#
_symmetry.space_group_name_H-M   'P 1'
#
loop_
_entity.id
_entity.type
_entity.pdbx_description
1 polymer ?
#
loop_
_entity_poly.entity_id
_entity_poly.type
_entity_poly.pdbx_seq_one_letter_code
_entity_poly.pdbx_strand_id
1 'polypeptide(L)'
;MGRRGYPPEVRRKVLHLVASGRKVSEVAFDLEISEQTIYSWLRQDRIDRGLEPGLTTSEQAELHAAKRRIVDLEAELAIHRRASGLLGKVVPPKAVRGHRGDGRRGAYPWRQRAAPRSRSPP
;
A
#
# COMPACT_ATOMS: atom_id res chain seq x y z
N MET A 1 -9.96 -17.25 -10.68
CA MET A 1 -8.98 -18.19 -11.26
C MET A 1 -7.64 -17.49 -11.38
N GLY A 2 -6.70 -17.77 -10.47
CA GLY A 2 -5.33 -17.28 -10.62
C GLY A 2 -4.73 -17.92 -11.87
N ARG A 3 -4.35 -17.11 -12.86
CA ARG A 3 -3.68 -17.65 -14.06
C ARG A 3 -2.43 -18.37 -13.58
N ARG A 4 -2.35 -19.68 -13.86
CA ARG A 4 -1.17 -20.49 -13.57
C ARG A 4 -0.08 -20.00 -14.51
N GLY A 5 0.74 -19.06 -14.04
CA GLY A 5 1.87 -18.57 -14.78
C GLY A 5 2.89 -19.67 -15.02
N TYR A 6 3.82 -19.43 -15.95
CA TYR A 6 4.94 -20.33 -16.16
C TYR A 6 5.76 -20.51 -14.87
N PRO A 7 6.20 -21.73 -14.54
CA PRO A 7 7.10 -21.96 -13.41
C PRO A 7 8.39 -21.14 -13.54
N PRO A 8 8.98 -20.68 -12.42
CA PRO A 8 10.21 -19.88 -12.44
C PRO A 8 11.39 -20.64 -13.06
N GLU A 9 11.40 -21.97 -12.98
CA GLU A 9 12.41 -22.84 -13.59
C GLU A 9 12.38 -22.73 -15.12
N VAL A 10 11.18 -22.66 -15.71
CA VAL A 10 11.00 -22.50 -17.16
C VAL A 10 11.54 -21.15 -17.60
N ARG A 11 11.19 -20.07 -16.89
CA ARG A 11 11.71 -18.72 -17.16
C ARG A 11 13.23 -18.69 -17.10
N ARG A 12 13.84 -19.29 -16.06
CA ARG A 12 15.31 -19.35 -15.92
C ARG A 12 15.97 -20.10 -17.07
N LYS A 13 15.43 -21.27 -17.46
CA LYS A 13 15.95 -22.06 -18.59
C LYS A 13 15.89 -21.26 -19.89
N VAL A 14 14.77 -20.59 -20.17
CA VAL A 14 14.60 -19.75 -21.36
C VAL A 14 15.60 -18.61 -21.40
N LEU A 15 15.75 -17.88 -20.28
CA LEU A 15 16.72 -16.79 -20.19
C LEU A 15 18.16 -17.27 -20.39
N HIS A 16 18.51 -18.45 -19.85
CA HIS A 16 19.83 -19.06 -20.05
C HIS A 16 20.09 -19.43 -21.51
N LEU A 17 19.10 -20.02 -22.21
CA LEU A 17 19.22 -20.37 -23.64
C LEU A 17 19.41 -19.12 -24.52
N VAL A 18 18.69 -18.05 -24.23
CA VAL A 18 18.87 -16.78 -24.96
C VAL A 18 20.23 -16.16 -24.63
N ALA A 19 20.65 -16.20 -23.36
CA ALA A 19 21.97 -15.72 -22.94
C ALA A 19 23.13 -16.49 -23.57
N SER A 20 22.95 -17.78 -23.91
CA SER A 20 23.94 -18.57 -24.65
C SER A 20 23.99 -18.27 -26.15
N GLY A 21 23.29 -17.23 -26.61
CA GLY A 21 23.31 -16.75 -28.01
C GLY A 21 22.24 -17.34 -28.92
N ARG A 22 21.30 -18.16 -28.40
CA ARG A 22 20.18 -18.64 -29.22
C ARG A 22 19.20 -17.51 -29.53
N LYS A 23 18.61 -17.55 -30.72
CA LYS A 23 17.59 -16.57 -31.12
C LYS A 23 16.29 -16.81 -30.34
N VAL A 24 15.62 -15.72 -29.97
CA VAL A 24 14.34 -15.76 -29.25
C VAL A 24 13.29 -16.56 -30.04
N SER A 25 13.24 -16.42 -31.37
CA SER A 25 12.31 -17.14 -32.23
C SER A 25 12.50 -18.66 -32.20
N GLU A 26 13.75 -19.13 -32.20
CA GLU A 26 14.07 -20.56 -32.10
C GLU A 26 13.67 -21.12 -30.73
N VAL A 27 14.00 -20.40 -29.65
CA VAL A 27 13.66 -20.82 -28.28
C VAL A 27 12.15 -20.81 -28.05
N ALA A 28 11.44 -19.83 -28.62
CA ALA A 28 9.99 -19.74 -28.61
C ALA A 28 9.34 -20.95 -29.31
N PHE A 29 9.83 -21.28 -30.50
CA PHE A 29 9.35 -22.41 -31.28
C PHE A 29 9.57 -23.74 -30.55
N ASP A 30 10.80 -24.00 -30.08
CA ASP A 30 11.17 -25.26 -29.43
C ASP A 30 10.41 -25.53 -28.12
N LEU A 31 10.05 -24.46 -27.39
CA LEU A 31 9.40 -24.57 -26.09
C LEU A 31 7.90 -24.29 -26.16
N GLU A 32 7.36 -24.02 -27.36
CA GLU A 32 5.97 -23.61 -27.60
C GLU A 32 5.52 -22.41 -26.74
N ILE A 33 6.45 -21.47 -26.51
CA ILE A 33 6.20 -20.23 -25.75
C ILE A 33 6.20 -19.07 -26.73
N SER A 34 5.19 -18.20 -26.66
CA SER A 34 5.19 -16.97 -27.49
C SER A 34 6.47 -16.13 -27.28
N GLU A 35 7.04 -15.63 -28.37
CA GLU A 35 8.21 -14.73 -28.32
C GLU A 35 7.97 -13.51 -27.40
N GLN A 36 6.76 -12.95 -27.42
CA GLN A 36 6.39 -11.81 -26.58
C GLN A 36 6.55 -12.10 -25.08
N THR A 37 6.25 -13.34 -24.65
CA THR A 37 6.47 -13.77 -23.26
C THR A 37 7.97 -13.79 -22.93
N ILE A 38 8.79 -14.29 -23.85
CA ILE A 38 10.25 -14.32 -23.69
C ILE A 38 10.82 -12.90 -23.61
N TYR A 39 10.38 -11.99 -24.48
CA TYR A 39 10.79 -10.58 -24.43
C TYR A 39 10.39 -9.91 -23.12
N SER A 40 9.20 -10.20 -22.59
CA SER A 40 8.78 -9.69 -21.29
C SER A 40 9.69 -10.18 -20.16
N TRP A 41 10.11 -11.45 -20.19
CA TRP A 41 11.05 -11.99 -19.21
C TRP A 41 12.45 -11.40 -19.32
N LEU A 42 12.95 -11.18 -20.53
CA LEU A 42 14.23 -10.54 -20.77
C LEU A 42 14.22 -9.11 -20.24
N ARG A 43 13.14 -8.36 -20.50
CA ARG A 43 12.98 -7.01 -19.96
C ARG A 43 12.96 -7.01 -18.43
N GLN A 44 12.18 -7.90 -17.81
CA GLN A 44 12.13 -7.98 -16.36
C GLN A 44 13.49 -8.41 -15.76
N ASP A 45 14.24 -9.31 -16.41
CA ASP A 45 15.60 -9.67 -15.99
C ASP A 45 16.57 -8.47 -16.07
N ARG A 46 16.44 -7.60 -17.09
CA ARG A 46 17.20 -6.35 -17.16
C ARG A 46 16.84 -5.37 -16.04
N ILE A 47 15.55 -5.25 -15.72
CA ILE A 47 15.08 -4.45 -14.57
C ILE A 47 15.62 -5.03 -13.26
N ASP A 48 15.53 -6.34 -13.07
CA ASP A 48 16.01 -7.04 -11.87
C ASP A 48 17.53 -6.88 -11.69
N ARG A 49 18.29 -6.71 -12.78
CA ARG A 49 19.73 -6.40 -12.76
C ARG A 49 20.06 -4.91 -12.66
N GLY A 50 19.06 -4.02 -12.62
CA GLY A 50 19.25 -2.57 -12.59
C GLY A 50 19.73 -1.96 -13.91
N LEU A 51 19.59 -2.67 -15.02
CA LEU A 51 20.00 -2.19 -16.36
C LEU A 51 18.92 -1.34 -17.02
N GLU A 52 17.66 -1.49 -16.61
CA GLU A 52 16.52 -0.70 -17.07
C GLU A 52 15.71 -0.19 -15.86
N PRO A 53 15.11 1.00 -15.94
CA PRO A 53 14.22 1.49 -14.89
C PRO A 53 12.94 0.65 -14.83
N GLY A 54 12.50 0.34 -13.62
CA GLY A 54 11.25 -0.39 -13.36
C GLY A 54 11.23 -1.01 -11.97
N LEU A 55 10.09 -1.61 -11.60
CA LEU A 55 10.00 -2.39 -10.38
C LEU A 55 10.58 -3.78 -10.61
N THR A 56 11.54 -4.13 -9.77
CA THR A 56 12.11 -5.48 -9.70
C THR A 56 11.05 -6.50 -9.30
N THR A 57 11.29 -7.77 -9.62
CA THR A 57 10.41 -8.88 -9.27
C THR A 57 10.20 -8.96 -7.74
N SER A 58 11.22 -8.64 -6.93
CA SER A 58 11.12 -8.59 -5.47
C SER A 58 10.25 -7.43 -4.98
N GLU A 59 10.45 -6.21 -5.51
CA GLU A 59 9.63 -5.06 -5.13
C GLU A 59 8.16 -5.26 -5.52
N GLN A 60 7.89 -5.87 -6.67
CA GLN A 60 6.53 -6.24 -7.06
C GLN A 60 5.91 -7.24 -6.07
N ALA A 61 6.67 -8.26 -5.65
CA ALA A 61 6.20 -9.27 -4.70
C ALA A 61 5.86 -8.64 -3.34
N GLU A 62 6.73 -7.77 -2.83
CA GLU A 62 6.50 -7.02 -1.59
C GLU A 62 5.28 -6.10 -1.69
N LEU A 63 5.15 -5.37 -2.81
CA LEU A 63 3.99 -4.52 -3.06
C LEU A 63 2.69 -5.31 -3.06
N HIS A 64 2.69 -6.51 -3.66
CA HIS A 64 1.52 -7.39 -3.66
C HIS A 64 1.22 -7.95 -2.26
N ALA A 65 2.24 -8.34 -1.49
CA ALA A 65 2.06 -8.81 -0.13
C ALA A 65 1.50 -7.70 0.78
N ALA A 66 2.03 -6.49 0.68
CA ALA A 66 1.54 -5.32 1.42
C ALA A 66 0.09 -5.00 1.07
N LYS A 67 -0.26 -4.98 -0.23
CA LYS A 67 -1.65 -4.75 -0.67
C LYS A 67 -2.61 -5.80 -0.12
N ARG A 68 -2.23 -7.08 -0.10
CA ARG A 68 -3.05 -8.14 0.51
C ARG A 68 -3.23 -7.89 2.01
N ARG A 69 -2.15 -7.58 2.73
CA ARG A 69 -2.23 -7.32 4.17
C ARG A 69 -3.12 -6.13 4.49
N ILE A 70 -3.12 -5.09 3.65
CA ILE A 70 -4.03 -3.95 3.81
C ILE A 70 -5.49 -4.40 3.71
N VAL A 71 -5.84 -5.18 2.69
CA VAL A 71 -7.21 -5.71 2.53
C VAL A 71 -7.62 -6.57 3.73
N ASP A 72 -6.72 -7.43 4.22
CA ASP A 72 -7.01 -8.28 5.38
C ASP A 72 -7.26 -7.43 6.64
N LEU A 73 -6.43 -6.42 6.89
CA LEU A 73 -6.57 -5.51 8.02
C LEU A 73 -7.84 -4.66 7.93
N GLU A 74 -8.20 -4.18 6.74
CA GLU A 74 -9.43 -3.45 6.52
C GLU A 74 -10.67 -4.31 6.81
N ALA A 75 -10.63 -5.60 6.46
CA ALA A 75 -11.68 -6.56 6.78
C ALA A 75 -11.77 -6.81 8.30
N GLU A 76 -10.65 -7.03 8.98
CA GLU A 76 -10.58 -7.16 10.45
C GLU A 76 -11.18 -5.94 11.14
N LEU A 77 -10.77 -4.73 10.73
CA LEU A 77 -11.31 -3.47 11.27
C LEU A 77 -12.80 -3.30 11.02
N ALA A 78 -13.32 -3.71 9.86
CA ALA A 78 -14.75 -3.66 9.57
C ALA A 78 -15.56 -4.55 10.54
N ILE A 79 -15.06 -5.75 10.84
CA ILE A 79 -15.66 -6.66 11.82
C ILE A 79 -15.64 -6.04 13.22
N HIS A 80 -14.48 -5.51 13.64
CA HIS A 80 -14.36 -4.86 14.95
C HIS A 80 -15.30 -3.67 15.11
N ARG A 81 -15.40 -2.79 14.10
CA ARG A 81 -16.32 -1.65 14.11
C ARG A 81 -17.77 -2.10 14.22
N ARG A 82 -18.16 -3.16 13.49
CA ARG A 82 -19.51 -3.73 13.57
C ARG A 82 -19.80 -4.27 14.98
N ALA A 83 -18.87 -5.00 15.59
CA ALA A 83 -19.01 -5.52 16.95
C ALA A 83 -19.13 -4.41 18.00
N SER A 84 -18.24 -3.41 17.96
CA SER A 84 -18.28 -2.25 18.87
C SER A 84 -19.58 -1.46 18.72
N GLY A 85 -20.09 -1.31 17.50
CA GLY A 85 -21.38 -0.67 17.25
C GLY A 85 -22.57 -1.44 17.83
N LEU A 86 -22.51 -2.78 17.89
CA LEU A 86 -23.52 -3.59 18.57
C LEU A 86 -23.40 -3.47 20.09
N LEU A 87 -22.18 -3.56 20.65
CA LEU A 87 -21.95 -3.44 22.09
C LEU A 87 -22.35 -2.05 22.62
N GLY A 88 -22.02 -0.98 21.91
CA GLY A 88 -22.42 0.38 22.26
C GLY A 88 -23.94 0.61 22.22
N LYS A 89 -24.69 -0.21 21.48
CA LYS A 89 -26.17 -0.20 21.51
C LYS A 89 -26.75 -0.99 22.69
N VAL A 90 -26.03 -2.01 23.17
CA VAL A 90 -26.47 -2.89 24.26
C VAL A 90 -26.13 -2.32 25.63
N VAL A 91 -25.03 -1.58 25.77
CA VAL A 91 -24.65 -0.90 27.02
C VAL A 91 -25.27 0.51 27.01
N PRO A 92 -26.30 0.79 27.83
CA PRO A 92 -26.76 2.17 27.98
C PRO A 92 -25.58 3.01 28.50
N PRO A 93 -25.33 4.20 27.94
CA PRO A 93 -24.23 5.05 28.39
C PRO A 93 -24.39 5.23 29.90
N LYS A 94 -23.37 4.82 30.67
CA LYS A 94 -23.35 4.96 32.12
C LYS A 94 -23.60 6.44 32.41
N ALA A 95 -24.79 6.76 32.91
CA ALA A 95 -25.11 8.11 33.34
C ALA A 95 -24.13 8.48 34.43
N VAL A 96 -23.10 9.24 34.07
CA VAL A 96 -22.22 9.86 35.05
C VAL A 96 -23.10 10.89 35.75
N ARG A 97 -23.71 10.48 36.87
CA ARG A 97 -24.41 11.37 37.79
C ARG A 97 -23.33 12.21 38.47
N GLY A 98 -22.81 13.19 37.74
CA GLY A 98 -21.93 14.23 38.26
C GLY A 98 -22.71 15.06 39.26
N HIS A 99 -22.27 15.01 40.51
CA HIS A 99 -22.78 15.83 41.60
C HIS A 99 -22.75 17.30 41.17
N ARG A 100 -23.92 17.96 41.22
CA ARG A 100 -24.07 19.39 40.92
C ARG A 100 -23.45 20.17 42.09
N GLY A 101 -22.14 20.41 42.01
CA GLY A 101 -21.40 21.29 42.92
C GLY A 101 -21.27 22.68 42.29
N ASP A 102 -22.05 23.62 42.81
CA ASP A 102 -21.85 25.06 42.65
C ASP A 102 -20.42 25.44 43.09
N GLY A 103 -19.77 26.34 42.35
CA GLY A 103 -18.38 26.71 42.60
C GLY A 103 -17.75 27.57 41.52
N ARG A 104 -18.17 28.83 41.44
CA ARG A 104 -17.45 29.88 40.69
C ARG A 104 -15.99 29.97 41.15
N ARG A 105 -15.04 30.01 40.20
CA ARG A 105 -13.87 30.93 40.10
C ARG A 105 -12.77 30.33 39.20
N GLY A 106 -12.33 31.12 38.21
CA GLY A 106 -11.18 30.79 37.36
C GLY A 106 -11.16 31.59 36.07
N ALA A 107 -10.88 32.89 36.18
CA ALA A 107 -10.69 33.79 35.05
C ALA A 107 -9.40 33.44 34.29
N TYR A 108 -9.45 33.29 32.96
CA TYR A 108 -8.29 33.08 32.10
C TYR A 108 -7.73 34.43 31.60
N PRO A 109 -6.48 34.83 31.93
CA PRO A 109 -6.00 36.19 31.75
C PRO A 109 -5.07 36.37 30.52
N TRP A 110 -5.39 35.82 29.33
CA TRP A 110 -4.48 35.92 28.17
C TRP A 110 -5.03 36.59 26.90
N ARG A 111 -6.21 37.22 26.93
CA ARG A 111 -6.71 37.99 25.77
C ARG A 111 -6.89 39.48 26.07
N GLN A 112 -5.80 40.25 26.21
CA GLN A 112 -5.78 41.69 25.89
C GLN A 112 -4.35 42.20 25.57
N ARG A 113 -4.07 42.44 24.29
CA ARG A 113 -3.19 43.51 23.74
C ARG A 113 -3.44 43.53 22.22
N ALA A 114 -4.37 44.37 21.76
CA ALA A 114 -4.17 45.76 21.33
C ALA A 114 -3.45 45.85 19.97
N ALA A 115 -4.23 46.17 18.94
CA ALA A 115 -3.77 46.46 17.57
C ALA A 115 -3.04 47.81 17.49
N PRO A 116 -2.02 47.98 16.62
CA PRO A 116 -1.54 49.30 16.26
C PRO A 116 -2.31 49.88 15.05
N ARG A 117 -2.80 51.10 15.23
CA ARG A 117 -3.39 51.98 14.22
C ARG A 117 -2.34 52.43 13.20
N SER A 118 -2.78 52.54 11.95
CA SER A 118 -2.10 53.14 10.80
C SER A 118 -1.74 54.63 10.99
N ARG A 119 -0.59 55.06 10.47
CA ARG A 119 -0.38 56.40 9.90
C ARG A 119 0.85 56.45 8.98
N SER A 120 0.65 56.84 7.71
CA SER A 120 1.67 57.26 6.71
C SER A 120 1.92 58.79 6.81
N PRO A 121 2.61 59.41 5.83
CA PRO A 121 4.06 59.59 5.60
C PRO A 121 4.45 61.08 5.92
N PRO A 122 5.47 61.80 5.37
CA PRO A 122 6.04 61.82 4.01
C PRO A 122 7.42 61.14 3.85
#